data_AF-A0A843L8E9-F1
#
_entry.id   AF-A0A843L8E9-F1
#
_cell.length_a   1.000
_cell.length_b   1.000
_cell.length_c   1.000
_cell.angle_alpha   90.00
_cell.angle_beta   90.00
_cell.angle_gamma   90.00
#
_symmetry.space_group_name_H-M   'P 1'
#
loop_
_entity.id
_entity.type
_entity.pdbx_description
1 polymer ?
#
loop_
_entity_poly.entity_id
_entity_poly.type
_entity_poly.pdbx_seq_one_letter_code
_entity_poly.pdbx_strand_id
1 'polypeptide(L)'
;MAMRCSFALDPDLMEQIDQFARDHAYDRNEAILELIEAGLACQKDGRTAPVRQQRSFEELNRLLREIEDVKAVLTELRNEVRLVHHTIETDWSNEAKGVPFQTKHPWEFWRK
;
A
#
# COMPACT_ATOMS: atom_id res chain seq x y z
N MET A 1 -14.98 35.56 -17.39
CA MET A 1 -14.89 35.16 -15.96
C MET A 1 -13.42 34.91 -15.66
N ALA A 2 -12.84 35.53 -14.63
CA ALA A 2 -11.46 35.28 -14.24
C ALA A 2 -11.44 34.27 -13.08
N MET A 3 -10.79 33.13 -13.27
CA MET A 3 -10.56 32.15 -12.22
C MET A 3 -9.24 32.48 -11.53
N ARG A 4 -9.26 32.68 -10.21
CA ARG A 4 -8.04 32.89 -9.42
C ARG A 4 -7.75 31.60 -8.66
N CYS A 5 -6.63 30.97 -8.97
CA CYS A 5 -6.12 29.83 -8.24
C CYS A 5 -5.02 30.28 -7.27
N SER A 6 -4.92 29.63 -6.12
CA SER A 6 -3.86 29.88 -5.15
C SER A 6 -3.40 28.54 -4.59
N PHE A 7 -2.09 28.35 -4.56
CA PHE A 7 -1.47 27.08 -4.19
C PHE A 7 -0.48 27.33 -3.05
N ALA A 8 -0.50 26.45 -2.06
CA ALA A 8 0.63 26.28 -1.16
C ALA A 8 1.52 25.19 -1.76
N LEU A 9 2.79 25.51 -1.98
CA LEU A 9 3.77 24.64 -2.59
C LEU A 9 4.95 24.51 -1.64
N ASP A 10 5.50 23.30 -1.54
CA ASP A 10 6.74 23.06 -0.81
C ASP A 10 7.90 23.85 -1.47
N PRO A 11 8.90 24.32 -0.69
CA PRO A 11 10.00 25.13 -1.22
C PRO A 11 10.75 24.45 -2.38
N ASP A 12 10.98 23.14 -2.28
CA ASP A 12 11.68 22.36 -3.30
C ASP A 12 10.90 22.30 -4.62
N LEU A 13 9.57 22.26 -4.55
CA LEU A 13 8.72 22.27 -5.73
C LEU A 13 8.67 23.66 -6.37
N MET A 14 8.68 24.72 -5.56
CA MET A 14 8.80 26.09 -6.07
C MET A 14 10.13 26.30 -6.82
N GLU A 15 11.24 25.77 -6.30
CA GLU A 15 12.54 25.88 -6.96
C GLU A 15 12.58 25.15 -8.32
N GLN A 16 11.95 23.98 -8.41
CA GLN A 16 11.81 23.25 -9.67
C GLN A 16 10.97 24.02 -10.70
N ILE A 17 9.88 24.66 -10.27
CA ILE A 17 9.05 25.51 -11.14
C ILE A 17 9.85 26.74 -11.60
N ASP A 18 10.62 27.35 -10.71
CA ASP A 18 11.48 28.50 -11.04
C ASP A 18 12.61 28.13 -11.99
N GLN A 19 13.16 26.92 -11.87
CA GLN A 19 14.13 26.40 -12.83
C GLN A 19 13.49 26.20 -14.20
N PHE A 20 12.33 25.52 -14.26
CA PHE A 20 11.60 25.33 -15.51
C PHE A 20 11.23 26.67 -16.17
N ALA A 21 10.76 27.64 -15.39
CA ALA A 21 10.42 28.98 -15.87
C ALA A 21 11.64 29.68 -16.48
N ARG A 22 12.82 29.60 -15.84
CA ARG A 22 14.06 30.16 -16.38
C ARG A 22 14.49 29.48 -17.68
N ASP A 23 14.40 28.15 -17.74
CA ASP A 23 14.83 27.36 -18.90
C ASP A 23 13.97 27.65 -20.15
N HIS A 24 12.71 28.02 -19.93
CA HIS A 24 11.74 28.30 -21.01
C HIS A 24 11.38 29.80 -21.14
N ALA A 25 12.07 30.67 -20.38
CA ALA A 25 11.85 32.12 -20.34
C ALA A 25 10.40 32.55 -20.02
N TYR A 26 9.73 31.83 -19.13
CA TYR A 26 8.38 32.13 -18.65
C TYR A 26 8.38 32.92 -17.34
N ASP A 27 7.29 33.67 -17.09
CA ASP A 27 6.97 34.06 -15.70
C ASP A 27 6.55 32.80 -14.91
N ARG A 28 6.76 32.83 -13.59
CA ARG A 28 6.41 31.69 -12.71
C ARG A 28 4.95 31.27 -12.87
N ASN A 29 4.02 32.23 -12.97
CA ASN A 29 2.60 31.92 -13.11
C ASN A 29 2.29 31.27 -14.46
N GLU A 30 2.95 31.71 -15.52
CA GLU A 30 2.82 31.16 -16.87
C GLU A 30 3.40 29.75 -16.93
N ALA A 31 4.56 29.53 -16.33
CA ALA A 31 5.16 28.20 -16.17
C ALA A 31 4.23 27.22 -15.42
N ILE A 32 3.56 27.67 -14.35
CA ILE A 32 2.59 26.84 -13.63
C ILE A 32 1.43 26.44 -14.54
N LEU A 33 0.90 27.37 -15.33
CA LEU A 33 -0.20 27.08 -16.26
C LEU A 33 0.23 26.11 -17.35
N GLU A 34 1.40 26.32 -17.97
CA GLU A 34 1.96 25.41 -18.98
C GLU A 34 2.16 23.99 -18.44
N LEU A 35 2.70 23.85 -17.22
CA LEU A 35 2.87 22.54 -16.59
C LEU A 35 1.52 21.85 -16.31
N ILE A 36 0.48 22.61 -15.94
CA ILE A 36 -0.88 22.08 -15.75
C ILE A 36 -1.48 21.64 -17.09
N GLU A 37 -1.37 22.46 -18.13
CA GLU A 37 -1.91 22.20 -19.46
C GLU A 37 -1.23 21.00 -20.12
N ALA A 38 0.10 20.91 -20.05
CA ALA A 38 0.87 19.76 -20.50
C ALA A 38 0.45 18.47 -19.78
N GLY A 39 0.23 18.55 -18.45
CA GLY A 39 -0.27 17.42 -17.66
C GLY A 39 -1.66 16.95 -18.10
N LEU A 40 -2.57 17.90 -18.37
CA LEU A 40 -3.93 17.61 -18.86
C LEU A 40 -3.91 17.03 -20.29
N ALA A 41 -3.03 17.52 -21.16
CA ALA A 41 -2.86 17.01 -22.51
C ALA A 41 -2.33 15.57 -22.52
N CYS A 42 -1.31 15.27 -21.70
CA CYS A 42 -0.81 13.89 -21.56
C CYS A 42 -1.92 12.92 -21.12
N GLN A 43 -2.74 13.30 -20.14
CA GLN A 43 -3.84 12.46 -19.66
C GLN A 43 -4.89 12.16 -20.74
N LYS A 44 -5.21 13.15 -21.60
CA LYS A 44 -6.19 13.01 -22.69
C LYS A 44 -5.68 12.10 -23.82
N ASP A 45 -4.38 12.12 -24.10
CA ASP A 45 -3.76 11.33 -25.16
C ASP A 45 -3.51 9.86 -24.76
N GLY A 46 -4.01 9.42 -23.60
CA GLY A 46 -3.81 8.05 -23.09
C GLY A 46 -2.35 7.75 -22.70
N ARG A 47 -1.47 8.75 -22.74
CA ARG A 47 -0.12 8.65 -22.19
C ARG A 47 -0.24 8.89 -20.69
N THR A 48 -0.12 7.83 -19.91
CA THR A 48 0.09 7.96 -18.47
C THR A 48 1.29 8.87 -18.24
N ALA A 49 1.03 10.10 -17.75
CA ALA A 49 2.08 10.96 -17.23
C ALA A 49 2.91 10.10 -16.25
N PRO A 50 4.25 10.15 -16.29
CA PRO A 50 5.06 9.37 -15.37
C PRO A 50 4.58 9.69 -13.96
N VAL A 51 4.07 8.67 -13.27
CA VAL A 51 3.51 8.77 -11.93
C VAL A 51 4.54 9.51 -11.07
N ARG A 52 4.12 10.66 -10.55
CA ARG A 52 4.92 11.60 -9.76
C ARG A 52 5.59 10.84 -8.60
N GLN A 53 6.89 10.54 -8.74
CA GLN A 53 7.61 9.58 -7.89
C GLN A 53 7.85 10.08 -6.44
N GLN A 54 7.62 11.36 -6.15
CA GLN A 54 7.82 11.90 -4.80
C GLN A 54 6.63 11.65 -3.86
N ARG A 55 5.37 11.63 -4.35
CA ARG A 55 4.22 11.23 -3.51
C ARG A 55 4.16 9.72 -3.27
N SER A 56 4.68 8.93 -4.20
CA SER A 56 4.69 7.47 -4.06
C SER A 56 5.60 6.99 -2.95
N PHE A 57 6.60 7.74 -2.48
CA PHE A 57 7.51 7.22 -1.45
C PHE A 57 6.87 7.21 -0.05
N GLU A 58 6.14 8.26 0.33
CA GLU A 58 5.41 8.30 1.60
C GLU A 58 4.23 7.31 1.59
N GLU A 59 3.50 7.24 0.48
CA GLU A 59 2.42 6.26 0.29
C GLU A 59 2.96 4.82 0.30
N LEU A 60 4.10 4.56 -0.35
CA LEU A 60 4.76 3.26 -0.34
C LEU A 60 5.25 2.89 1.07
N ASN A 61 5.87 3.82 1.80
CA ASN A 61 6.30 3.59 3.17
C ASN A 61 5.12 3.29 4.10
N ARG A 62 4.00 3.99 3.89
CA ARG A 62 2.76 3.72 4.62
C ARG A 62 2.23 2.32 4.30
N LEU A 63 2.17 1.96 3.03
CA LEU A 63 1.73 0.62 2.60
C LEU A 63 2.64 -0.49 3.13
N LEU A 64 3.97 -0.29 3.10
CA LEU A 64 4.92 -1.25 3.66
C LEU A 64 4.71 -1.46 5.17
N ARG A 65 4.40 -0.38 5.89
CA ARG A 65 4.10 -0.44 7.33
C ARG A 65 2.79 -1.17 7.60
N GLU A 66 1.73 -0.84 6.85
CA GLU A 66 0.44 -1.53 6.94
C GLU A 66 0.58 -3.03 6.61
N ILE A 67 1.43 -3.41 5.65
CA ILE A 67 1.73 -4.81 5.30
C ILE A 67 2.48 -5.52 6.45
N GLU A 68 3.45 -4.86 7.09
CA GLU A 68 4.18 -5.48 8.19
C GLU A 68 3.28 -5.68 9.42
N ASP A 69 2.36 -4.76 9.69
CA ASP A 69 1.34 -4.90 10.72
C ASP A 69 0.41 -6.09 10.43
N VAL A 70 -0.06 -6.24 9.18
CA VAL A 70 -0.88 -7.41 8.76
C VAL A 70 -0.10 -8.73 8.92
N LYS A 71 1.19 -8.72 8.59
CA LYS A 71 2.07 -9.90 8.74
C LYS A 71 2.28 -10.26 10.21
N ALA A 72 2.34 -9.28 11.11
CA ALA A 72 2.39 -9.52 12.55
C ALA A 72 1.11 -10.21 13.03
N VAL A 73 -0.07 -9.68 12.65
CA VAL A 73 -1.38 -10.28 13.00
C VAL A 73 -1.51 -11.71 12.46
N LEU A 74 -1.10 -11.95 11.21
CA LEU A 74 -1.10 -13.31 10.63
C LEU A 74 -0.16 -14.28 11.35
N THR A 75 0.97 -13.77 11.85
CA THR A 75 1.93 -14.56 12.61
C THR A 75 1.36 -14.96 13.96
N GLU A 76 0.66 -14.03 14.62
CA GLU A 76 -0.05 -14.27 15.88
C GLU A 76 -1.17 -15.30 15.68
N LEU A 77 -2.04 -15.11 14.69
CA LEU A 77 -3.10 -16.06 14.34
C LEU A 77 -2.54 -17.47 14.07
N ARG A 78 -1.43 -17.58 13.32
CA ARG A 78 -0.77 -18.87 13.08
C ARG A 78 -0.30 -19.53 14.37
N ASN A 79 0.23 -18.76 15.31
CA ASN A 79 0.69 -19.28 16.60
C ASN A 79 -0.49 -19.75 17.45
N GLU A 80 -1.61 -19.00 17.47
CA GLU A 80 -2.84 -19.41 18.13
C GLU A 80 -3.41 -20.69 17.53
N VAL A 81 -3.48 -20.81 16.20
CA VAL A 81 -3.95 -22.04 15.53
C VAL A 81 -3.07 -23.24 15.88
N ARG A 82 -1.74 -23.05 15.97
CA ARG A 82 -0.82 -24.10 16.44
C ARG A 82 -1.10 -24.51 17.88
N LEU A 83 -1.36 -23.54 18.76
CA LEU A 83 -1.72 -23.82 20.14
C LEU A 83 -3.05 -24.57 20.23
N VAL A 84 -4.08 -24.13 19.50
CA VAL A 84 -5.37 -24.83 19.43
C VAL A 84 -5.21 -26.26 18.90
N HIS A 85 -4.44 -26.46 17.83
CA HIS A 85 -4.14 -27.80 17.32
C HIS A 85 -3.46 -28.66 18.39
N HIS A 86 -2.45 -28.12 19.08
CA HIS A 86 -1.75 -28.85 20.13
C HIS A 86 -2.68 -29.21 21.29
N THR A 87 -3.51 -28.27 21.75
CA THR A 87 -4.48 -28.49 22.82
C THR A 87 -5.48 -29.58 22.45
N ILE A 88 -6.05 -29.52 21.24
CA ILE A 88 -6.97 -30.54 20.73
C ILE A 88 -6.28 -31.91 20.66
N GLU A 89 -5.03 -31.97 20.21
CA GLU A 89 -4.25 -33.22 20.13
C GLU A 89 -3.96 -33.81 21.52
N THR A 90 -3.62 -32.97 22.50
CA THR A 90 -3.42 -33.40 23.89
C THR A 90 -4.72 -33.83 24.56
N ASP A 91 -5.81 -33.08 24.40
CA ASP A 91 -7.11 -33.39 24.98
C ASP A 91 -7.67 -34.67 24.36
N TRP A 92 -7.56 -34.83 23.03
CA TRP A 92 -7.94 -36.05 22.33
C TRP A 92 -7.12 -37.24 22.81
N SER A 93 -5.80 -37.09 22.96
CA SER A 93 -4.91 -38.16 23.45
C SER A 93 -5.22 -38.55 24.91
N ASN A 94 -5.64 -37.58 25.73
CA ASN A 94 -6.01 -37.80 27.13
C ASN A 94 -7.42 -38.41 27.30
N GLU A 95 -8.37 -38.05 26.43
CA GLU A 95 -9.74 -38.59 26.39
C GLU A 95 -9.81 -39.97 25.71
N ALA A 96 -9.01 -40.21 24.67
CA ALA A 96 -8.99 -41.44 23.88
C ALA A 96 -8.24 -42.60 24.55
N LYS A 97 -8.44 -42.82 25.85
CA LYS A 97 -7.94 -43.99 26.62
C LYS A 97 -8.40 -45.36 26.09
N GLY A 98 -8.93 -45.46 24.88
CA GLY A 98 -9.29 -46.70 24.21
C GLY A 98 -9.22 -46.59 22.69
N VAL A 99 -8.28 -47.35 22.11
CA VAL A 99 -8.29 -47.93 20.75
C VAL A 99 -7.80 -47.02 19.59
N PRO A 100 -6.52 -47.16 19.17
CA PRO A 100 -5.83 -46.29 18.19
C PRO A 100 -6.29 -46.28 16.73
N PHE A 101 -7.25 -47.11 16.29
CA PHE A 101 -7.43 -47.38 14.85
C PHE A 101 -8.71 -46.79 14.21
N GLN A 102 -9.55 -46.04 14.92
CA GLN A 102 -10.85 -45.57 14.39
C GLN A 102 -11.09 -44.06 14.36
N THR A 103 -10.14 -43.22 14.77
CA THR A 103 -10.39 -41.78 14.87
C THR A 103 -9.83 -41.04 13.68
N LYS A 104 -10.64 -40.82 12.64
CA LYS A 104 -10.35 -39.78 11.64
C LYS A 104 -10.32 -38.44 12.37
N HIS A 105 -9.21 -37.72 12.28
CA HIS A 105 -9.06 -36.46 12.97
C HIS A 105 -9.96 -35.39 12.35
N PRO A 106 -10.78 -34.65 13.12
CA PRO A 106 -11.68 -33.61 12.57
C PRO A 106 -10.95 -32.55 11.75
N TRP A 107 -9.67 -32.30 12.02
CA TRP A 107 -8.86 -31.33 11.27
C TRP A 107 -8.29 -31.87 9.94
N GLU A 108 -8.39 -33.17 9.65
CA GLU A 108 -8.11 -33.71 8.30
C GLU A 108 -9.04 -33.14 7.23
N PHE A 109 -10.19 -32.60 7.64
CA PHE A 109 -11.11 -31.90 6.76
C PHE A 109 -10.48 -30.65 6.10
N TRP A 110 -9.53 -30.01 6.78
CA TRP A 110 -8.87 -28.77 6.32
C TRP A 110 -7.65 -29.03 5.42
N ARG A 111 -7.28 -30.30 5.18
CA ARG A 111 -6.16 -30.70 4.31
C ARG A 111 -6.52 -30.79 2.82
N LYS A 112 -7.77 -30.50 2.43
CA LYS A 112 -8.23 -30.51 1.02
C LYS A 112 -8.13 -29.15 0.37
#